data_AF-A0A383EV19-F1
#
_entry.id   AF-A0A383EV19-F1
#
_cell.length_a   1.000
_cell.length_b   1.000
_cell.length_c   1.000
_cell.angle_alpha   90.00
_cell.angle_beta   90.00
_cell.angle_gamma   90.00
#
_symmetry.space_group_name_H-M   'P 1'
#
loop_
_entity.id
_entity.type
_entity.pdbx_description
1 polymer ?
#
loop_
_entity_poly.entity_id
_entity_poly.type
_entity_poly.pdbx_seq_one_letter_code
_entity_poly.pdbx_strand_id
1 'polypeptide(L)'
;FLFSVGSTALVYFSLRRINQYEGLIIEFQNIIEFATTKMKQVDAKGHYESDDETGFFFQQLKDIQELLNGIFENEEIKENSSSAEEEK
;
A
#
# COMPACT_ATOMS: atom_id res chain seq x y z
N PHE A 1 -25.93 29.02 7.05
CA PHE A 1 -24.96 29.48 6.05
C PHE A 1 -23.52 29.27 6.52
N LEU A 2 -23.07 29.92 7.61
CA LEU A 2 -21.69 29.78 8.13
C LEU A 2 -21.29 28.33 8.48
N PHE A 3 -22.20 27.55 9.09
CA PHE A 3 -21.93 26.14 9.42
C PHE A 3 -21.68 25.26 8.17
N SER A 4 -22.39 25.50 7.06
CA SER A 4 -22.19 24.68 5.86
C SER A 4 -20.89 25.05 5.14
N VAL A 5 -20.52 26.33 5.11
CA VAL A 5 -19.23 26.78 4.55
C VAL A 5 -18.05 26.24 5.36
N GLY A 6 -18.16 26.25 6.70
CA GLY A 6 -17.17 25.64 7.58
C GLY A 6 -17.03 24.14 7.36
N SER A 7 -18.16 23.42 7.24
CA SER A 7 -18.17 21.98 6.95
C SER A 7 -17.52 21.67 5.60
N THR A 8 -17.84 22.42 4.54
CA THR A 8 -17.23 22.22 3.22
C THR A 8 -15.72 22.48 3.22
N ALA A 9 -15.26 23.51 3.94
CA ALA A 9 -13.83 23.81 4.08
C ALA A 9 -13.07 22.70 4.82
N LEU A 10 -13.67 22.13 5.88
CA LEU A 10 -13.09 20.99 6.60
C LEU A 10 -12.98 19.75 5.72
N VAL A 11 -14.02 19.45 4.93
CA VAL A 11 -13.99 18.34 3.96
C VAL A 11 -12.90 18.55 2.90
N TYR A 12 -12.81 19.76 2.34
CA TYR A 12 -11.78 20.11 1.36
C TYR A 12 -10.36 19.95 1.92
N PHE A 13 -10.12 20.45 3.12
CA PHE A 13 -8.82 20.31 3.77
C PHE A 13 -8.48 18.84 4.08
N SER A 14 -9.48 18.07 4.52
CA SER A 14 -9.31 16.64 4.80
C SER A 14 -8.99 15.85 3.54
N LEU A 15 -9.70 16.09 2.44
CA LEU A 15 -9.43 15.49 1.12
C LEU A 15 -8.01 15.79 0.65
N ARG A 16 -7.59 17.05 0.75
CA ARG A 16 -6.22 17.45 0.39
C ARG A 16 -5.17 16.69 1.21
N ARG A 17 -5.41 16.51 2.50
CA ARG A 17 -4.51 15.80 3.41
C ARG A 17 -4.49 14.28 3.12
N ILE A 18 -5.62 13.69 2.76
CA ILE A 18 -5.70 12.28 2.33
C ILE A 18 -4.86 12.05 1.08
N ASN A 19 -5.01 12.88 0.04
CA ASN A 19 -4.22 12.77 -1.19
C ASN A 19 -2.70 12.90 -0.93
N GLN A 20 -2.31 13.72 0.05
CA GLN A 20 -0.91 13.81 0.47
C GLN A 20 -0.42 12.51 1.11
N TYR A 21 -1.23 11.87 1.95
CA TYR A 21 -0.88 10.59 2.56
C TYR A 21 -0.81 9.46 1.53
N GLU A 22 -1.72 9.42 0.56
CA GLU A 22 -1.69 8.48 -0.55
C GLU A 22 -0.35 8.56 -1.31
N GLY A 23 0.07 9.78 -1.68
CA GLY A 23 1.37 9.99 -2.33
C GLY A 23 2.57 9.51 -1.50
N LEU A 24 2.55 9.76 -0.18
CA LEU A 24 3.60 9.29 0.72
C LEU A 24 3.62 7.75 0.80
N ILE A 25 2.45 7.10 0.88
CA ILE A 25 2.36 5.63 0.97
C ILE A 25 2.89 5.00 -0.33
N ILE A 26 2.55 5.56 -1.50
CA ILE A 26 3.08 5.11 -2.79
C ILE A 26 4.62 5.24 -2.84
N GLU A 27 5.17 6.36 -2.37
CA GLU A 27 6.63 6.54 -2.29
C GLU A 27 7.29 5.50 -1.37
N PHE A 28 6.69 5.23 -0.21
CA PHE A 28 7.15 4.16 0.69
C PHE A 28 7.10 2.79 0.04
N GLN A 29 6.04 2.46 -0.70
CA GLN A 29 5.92 1.19 -1.42
C GLN A 29 7.04 1.01 -2.45
N ASN A 30 7.34 2.06 -3.24
CA ASN A 30 8.44 2.04 -4.20
C ASN A 30 9.80 1.83 -3.53
N ILE A 31 10.05 2.49 -2.40
CA ILE A 31 11.28 2.33 -1.62
C ILE A 31 11.42 0.89 -1.11
N ILE A 32 10.34 0.32 -0.58
CA ILE A 32 10.33 -1.06 -0.05
C ILE A 32 10.51 -2.06 -1.17
N GLU A 33 9.84 -1.91 -2.30
CA GLU A 33 10.00 -2.79 -3.46
C GLU A 33 11.45 -2.75 -4.00
N PHE A 34 12.03 -1.55 -4.09
CA PHE A 34 13.42 -1.36 -4.46
C PHE A 34 14.36 -2.03 -3.45
N ALA A 35 14.15 -1.82 -2.16
CA ALA A 35 14.94 -2.44 -1.10
C ALA A 35 14.84 -3.97 -1.15
N THR A 36 13.64 -4.53 -1.33
CA THR A 36 13.40 -5.97 -1.47
C THR A 36 14.15 -6.53 -2.68
N THR A 37 14.06 -5.84 -3.81
CA THR A 37 14.73 -6.25 -5.05
C THR A 37 16.26 -6.20 -4.88
N LYS A 38 16.79 -5.16 -4.24
CA LYS A 38 18.23 -5.03 -3.97
C LYS A 38 18.72 -6.06 -2.96
N MET A 39 17.97 -6.31 -1.89
CA MET A 39 18.31 -7.33 -0.91
C MET A 39 18.33 -8.73 -1.54
N LYS A 40 17.35 -9.07 -2.39
CA LYS A 40 17.36 -10.32 -3.17
C LYS A 40 18.55 -10.42 -4.14
N GLN A 41 18.95 -9.31 -4.76
CA GLN A 41 20.15 -9.27 -5.63
C GLN A 41 21.44 -9.49 -4.85
N VAL A 42 21.54 -8.91 -3.64
CA VAL A 42 22.69 -9.09 -2.74
C VAL A 42 22.73 -10.53 -2.20
N ASP A 43 21.57 -11.14 -1.99
CA ASP A 43 21.44 -12.54 -1.57
C ASP A 43 21.48 -13.54 -2.75
N ALA A 44 22.42 -13.37 -3.67
CA ALA A 44 22.58 -14.26 -4.84
C ALA A 44 22.96 -15.72 -4.49
N LYS A 45 23.26 -16.02 -3.23
CA LYS A 45 23.63 -17.35 -2.72
C LYS A 45 22.71 -17.89 -1.60
N GLY A 46 21.70 -17.14 -1.15
CA GLY A 46 20.80 -17.57 -0.07
C GLY A 46 21.43 -17.58 1.34
N HIS A 47 22.59 -16.95 1.50
CA HIS A 47 23.32 -16.93 2.78
C HIS A 47 22.79 -15.88 3.74
N TYR A 48 22.23 -14.78 3.24
CA TYR A 48 21.71 -13.70 4.10
C TYR A 48 20.24 -13.93 4.50
N GLU A 49 19.44 -14.59 3.66
CA GLU A 49 18.08 -14.98 4.06
C GLU A 49 18.09 -16.10 5.12
N SER A 50 19.08 -17.00 5.07
CA SER A 50 19.20 -18.14 5.99
C SER A 50 19.93 -17.81 7.30
N ASP A 51 20.53 -16.64 7.40
CA ASP A 51 21.24 -16.15 8.58
C ASP A 51 20.23 -15.52 9.56
N ASP A 52 20.35 -15.81 10.85
CA ASP A 52 19.32 -15.48 11.85
C ASP A 52 19.28 -13.98 12.17
N GLU A 53 20.42 -13.28 12.10
CA GLU A 53 20.52 -11.84 12.30
C GLU A 53 20.04 -11.03 11.08
N THR A 54 20.35 -11.50 9.87
CA THR A 54 20.02 -10.76 8.62
C THR A 54 18.71 -11.20 7.98
N GLY A 55 18.27 -12.44 8.18
CA GLY A 55 16.99 -12.98 7.72
C GLY A 55 15.77 -12.35 8.40
N PHE A 56 15.91 -11.88 9.65
CA PHE A 56 14.87 -11.10 10.34
C PHE A 56 14.48 -9.84 9.54
N PHE A 57 15.45 -9.14 8.93
CA PHE A 57 15.18 -7.95 8.12
C PHE A 57 14.44 -8.29 6.82
N PHE A 58 14.74 -9.44 6.20
CA PHE A 58 14.01 -9.91 5.02
C PHE A 58 12.55 -10.19 5.33
N GLN A 59 12.28 -10.89 6.44
CA GLN A 59 10.92 -11.18 6.85
C GLN A 59 10.15 -9.89 7.16
N GLN A 60 10.76 -8.96 7.90
CA GLN A 60 10.10 -7.71 8.25
C GLN A 60 9.79 -6.85 7.02
N LEU A 61 10.69 -6.79 6.04
CA LEU A 61 10.48 -6.06 4.79
C LEU A 61 9.35 -6.69 3.95
N LYS A 62 9.29 -8.02 3.93
CA LYS A 62 8.23 -8.77 3.26
C LYS A 62 6.87 -8.55 3.92
N ASP A 63 6.81 -8.55 5.25
CA ASP A 63 5.58 -8.27 6.00
C ASP A 63 5.06 -6.85 5.71
N ILE A 64 5.95 -5.86 5.63
CA ILE A 64 5.56 -4.49 5.26
C ILE A 64 5.08 -4.45 3.80
N GLN A 65 5.72 -5.19 2.90
CA GLN A 65 5.28 -5.29 1.50
C GLN A 65 3.87 -5.91 1.39
N GLU A 66 3.57 -6.97 2.14
CA GLU A 66 2.23 -7.60 2.17
C GLU A 66 1.18 -6.65 2.77
N LEU A 67 1.51 -5.93 3.85
CA LEU A 67 0.64 -4.92 4.44
C LEU A 67 0.32 -3.79 3.46
N LEU A 68 1.33 -3.32 2.70
CA LEU A 68 1.12 -2.28 1.69
C LEU A 68 0.27 -2.78 0.52
N ASN A 69 0.50 -4.00 0.04
CA ASN A 69 -0.32 -4.59 -1.01
C ASN A 69 -1.80 -4.67 -0.61
N GLY A 70 -2.10 -5.07 0.63
CA GLY A 70 -3.48 -5.16 1.14
C GLY A 70 -4.18 -3.80 1.32
N ILE A 71 -3.43 -2.70 1.43
CA ILE A 71 -4.00 -1.34 1.47
C ILE A 71 -4.52 -0.93 0.07
N PHE A 72 -3.82 -1.33 -1.00
CA PHE A 72 -4.15 -0.95 -2.38
C PHE A 72 -5.02 -1.97 -3.14
N GLU A 73 -5.17 -3.21 -2.65
CA GLU A 73 -5.95 -4.28 -3.32
C GLU A 73 -7.48 -4.08 -3.33
N ASN A 74 -8.00 -2.93 -2.89
CA ASN A 74 -9.43 -2.76 -2.61
C ASN A 74 -10.25 -1.99 -3.66
N GLU A 75 -9.69 -1.65 -4.82
CA GLU A 75 -10.42 -0.86 -5.83
C GLU A 75 -10.67 -1.56 -7.19
N GLU A 76 -10.04 -2.70 -7.50
CA GLU A 76 -10.22 -3.32 -8.83
C GLU A 76 -11.29 -4.44 -8.94
N ILE A 77 -12.01 -4.82 -7.88
CA ILE A 77 -12.98 -5.94 -7.98
C ILE A 77 -14.29 -5.67 -7.21
N LYS A 78 -15.06 -4.65 -7.61
CA LYS A 78 -16.50 -4.58 -7.28
C LYS A 78 -17.42 -4.04 -8.39
N GLU A 79 -16.94 -3.79 -9.61
CA GLU A 79 -17.84 -3.38 -10.71
C GLU A 79 -18.30 -4.54 -11.62
N ASN A 80 -17.70 -5.73 -11.56
CA ASN A 80 -18.06 -6.82 -12.48
C ASN A 80 -18.95 -7.94 -11.89
N SER A 81 -19.45 -7.81 -10.65
CA SER A 81 -20.29 -8.85 -10.03
C SER A 81 -21.77 -8.50 -9.88
N SER A 82 -22.21 -7.28 -10.23
CA SER A 82 -23.65 -6.92 -10.14
C SER A 82 -24.44 -7.09 -11.45
N SER A 83 -23.77 -7.37 -12.57
CA SER A 83 -24.40 -7.41 -13.90
C SER A 83 -24.76 -8.82 -14.39
N ALA A 84 -24.64 -9.85 -13.55
CA ALA A 84 -24.83 -11.26 -13.94
C ALA A 84 -25.99 -11.99 -13.24
N GLU A 85 -26.83 -11.29 -12.45
CA GLU A 85 -27.99 -11.88 -11.75
C GLU A 85 -29.36 -11.35 -12.23
N GLU A 86 -29.43 -10.74 -13.43
CA GLU A 86 -30.71 -10.49 -14.13
C GLU A 86 -30.79 -11.29 -15.43
N GLU A 87 -30.60 -12.61 -15.36
CA GLU A 87 -31.13 -13.52 -16.38
C GLU A 87 -31.33 -14.93 -15.79
N LYS A 88 -32.45 -15.10 -15.06
CA LYS A 88 -33.18 -16.37 -14.98
C LYS A 88 -34.57 -16.23 -14.41
#